data_AF-A0A341EMM0-F1
#
_entry.id   AF-A0A341EMM0-F1
#
_cell.length_a   1.000
_cell.length_b   1.000
_cell.length_c   1.000
_cell.angle_alpha   90.00
_cell.angle_beta   90.00
_cell.angle_gamma   90.00
#
_symmetry.space_group_name_H-M   'P 1'
#
loop_
_entity.id
_entity.type
_entity.pdbx_description
1 polymer ?
#
loop_
_entity_poly.entity_id
_entity_poly.type
_entity_poly.pdbx_seq_one_letter_code
_entity_poly.pdbx_strand_id
1 'polypeptide(L)'
;MSKFMTALPLCAALALTAPMTALAQTATEEQPAQTEEQQLQPGTSGNAAQIEEQLSLGEDADKDPELGKPYTKKEIGSWEMRCIKTEEEVDPCQMYQLLADGEGAPVAEVSLFRLPDGGQAKAGATVVVPLETALPAQLTLSVDGGKARRYPYAFCNPVGCYVRMGLTDADIGAFKRGKQAVLTIVPALAPDQKVNLTLSLDGFTAGYDEVSVIEQ
;
A
#
# COMPACT_ATOMS: atom_id res chain seq x y z
N MET A 1 4.37 -46.61 -29.16
CA MET A 1 3.84 -47.14 -30.44
C MET A 1 2.83 -46.09 -30.91
N SER A 2 2.91 -45.40 -32.05
CA SER A 2 3.65 -45.57 -33.30
C SER A 2 4.00 -44.19 -33.87
N LYS A 3 5.13 -44.14 -34.60
CA LYS A 3 5.64 -43.03 -35.43
C LYS A 3 4.83 -42.91 -36.73
N PHE A 4 4.89 -41.75 -37.40
CA PHE A 4 5.00 -41.51 -38.87
C PHE A 4 4.98 -39.97 -39.07
N MET A 5 6.08 -39.24 -39.28
CA MET A 5 6.94 -39.09 -40.47
C MET A 5 6.20 -38.93 -41.81
N THR A 6 6.32 -37.74 -42.42
CA THR A 6 6.66 -37.52 -43.84
C THR A 6 7.09 -36.08 -44.08
N ALA A 7 8.13 -35.92 -44.91
CA ALA A 7 8.91 -34.71 -45.19
C ALA A 7 8.83 -34.36 -46.70
N LEU A 8 9.58 -33.29 -47.08
CA LEU A 8 10.00 -32.78 -48.41
C LEU A 8 9.12 -31.68 -49.08
N PRO A 9 9.66 -30.84 -50.02
CA PRO A 9 11.06 -30.39 -50.23
C PRO A 9 11.28 -28.90 -50.70
N LEU A 10 12.53 -28.43 -50.52
CA LEU A 10 13.46 -27.74 -51.47
C LEU A 10 13.03 -26.62 -52.45
N CYS A 11 13.68 -25.44 -52.36
CA CYS A 11 14.27 -24.58 -53.42
C CYS A 11 14.91 -23.31 -52.77
N ALA A 12 16.24 -23.14 -52.69
CA ALA A 12 17.12 -22.37 -53.61
C ALA A 12 16.67 -20.88 -53.79
N ALA A 13 17.44 -19.80 -53.65
CA ALA A 13 18.88 -19.55 -53.75
C ALA A 13 19.24 -18.10 -53.28
N LEU A 14 20.52 -17.89 -52.95
CA LEU A 14 21.40 -16.70 -53.10
C LEU A 14 20.87 -15.25 -52.94
N ALA A 15 21.50 -14.46 -52.05
CA ALA A 15 22.42 -13.36 -52.43
C ALA A 15 23.05 -12.67 -51.21
N LEU A 16 24.35 -12.38 -51.31
CA LEU A 16 25.17 -11.63 -50.37
C LEU A 16 24.78 -10.14 -50.35
N THR A 17 24.76 -9.50 -49.18
CA THR A 17 25.09 -8.07 -49.03
C THR A 17 25.81 -7.82 -47.70
N ALA A 18 27.05 -7.32 -47.81
CA ALA A 18 27.81 -6.73 -46.70
C ALA A 18 27.53 -5.21 -46.65
N PRO A 19 27.51 -4.57 -45.47
CA PRO A 19 27.58 -3.12 -45.40
C PRO A 19 29.03 -2.66 -45.60
N MET A 20 29.24 -1.89 -46.67
CA MET A 20 30.48 -1.19 -46.97
C MET A 20 30.75 -0.08 -45.95
N THR A 21 32.00 -0.03 -45.51
CA THR A 21 32.65 1.14 -44.90
C THR A 21 32.60 2.33 -45.85
N ALA A 22 31.92 3.40 -45.46
CA ALA A 22 32.00 4.70 -46.13
C ALA A 22 33.12 5.53 -45.50
N LEU A 23 34.26 5.60 -46.20
CA LEU A 23 35.27 6.63 -46.04
C LEU A 23 34.80 7.89 -46.80
N ALA A 24 34.35 8.91 -46.09
CA ALA A 24 34.06 10.23 -46.65
C ALA A 24 35.18 11.21 -46.29
N GLN A 25 36.10 11.33 -47.25
CA GLN A 25 36.76 12.55 -47.74
C GLN A 25 37.09 13.68 -46.75
N THR A 26 38.40 13.82 -46.54
CA THR A 26 39.11 15.05 -46.18
C THR A 26 38.77 16.21 -47.13
N ALA A 27 38.17 17.26 -46.60
CA ALA A 27 38.31 18.62 -47.08
C ALA A 27 38.98 19.43 -45.97
N THR A 28 40.18 19.92 -46.27
CA THR A 28 40.95 20.84 -45.45
C THR A 28 40.27 22.20 -45.47
N GLU A 29 39.79 22.64 -44.31
CA GLU A 29 39.50 24.05 -44.03
C GLU A 29 40.45 24.47 -42.89
N GLU A 30 41.47 25.25 -43.25
CA GLU A 30 42.28 26.01 -42.31
C GLU A 30 41.40 27.08 -41.65
N GLN A 31 41.14 26.93 -40.35
CA GLN A 31 40.65 28.02 -39.52
C GLN A 31 41.40 27.98 -38.17
N PRO A 32 41.86 29.14 -37.65
CA PRO A 32 43.04 29.20 -36.81
C PRO A 32 42.79 28.68 -35.40
N ALA A 33 43.88 28.18 -34.81
CA ALA A 33 43.99 27.77 -33.43
C ALA A 33 43.32 28.78 -32.48
N GLN A 34 42.21 28.36 -31.88
CA GLN A 34 41.75 28.90 -30.62
C GLN A 34 42.23 27.96 -29.52
N THR A 35 43.19 28.45 -28.76
CA THR A 35 43.53 27.96 -27.43
C THR A 35 42.26 27.98 -26.59
N GLU A 36 41.55 26.86 -26.48
CA GLU A 36 40.63 26.66 -25.36
C GLU A 36 41.51 26.44 -24.12
N GLU A 37 41.78 27.54 -23.42
CA GLU A 37 42.09 27.47 -22.01
C GLU A 37 41.00 26.63 -21.34
N GLN A 38 41.39 25.48 -20.80
CA GLN A 38 40.59 24.78 -19.80
C GLN A 38 40.43 25.74 -18.62
N GLN A 39 39.42 26.60 -18.69
CA GLN A 39 38.83 27.18 -17.50
C GLN A 39 38.24 25.99 -16.75
N LEU A 40 38.79 25.70 -15.57
CA LEU A 40 38.07 24.96 -14.55
C LEU A 40 36.67 25.58 -14.50
N GLN A 41 35.66 24.85 -14.98
CA GLN A 41 34.29 25.15 -14.60
C GLN A 41 34.30 25.13 -13.07
N PRO A 42 33.93 26.22 -12.38
CA PRO A 42 33.63 26.14 -10.98
C PRO A 42 32.61 25.01 -10.88
N GLY A 43 32.98 23.93 -10.17
CA GLY A 43 32.08 22.80 -9.96
C GLY A 43 30.71 23.35 -9.59
N THR A 44 29.65 22.73 -10.10
CA THR A 44 28.25 23.03 -9.76
C THR A 44 28.13 23.28 -8.27
N SER A 45 28.28 24.55 -7.89
CA SER A 45 27.96 25.07 -6.58
C SER A 45 26.44 25.09 -6.64
N GLY A 46 25.82 23.94 -6.35
CA GLY A 46 24.45 23.95 -5.88
C GLY A 46 24.42 25.00 -4.78
N ASN A 47 23.74 26.11 -5.04
CA ASN A 47 23.63 27.18 -4.06
C ASN A 47 23.11 26.50 -2.79
N ALA A 48 23.74 26.76 -1.64
CA ALA A 48 23.36 26.14 -0.37
C ALA A 48 21.83 26.20 -0.16
N ALA A 49 21.19 27.29 -0.60
CA ALA A 49 19.73 27.44 -0.60
C ALA A 49 18.97 26.35 -1.40
N GLN A 50 19.46 25.93 -2.57
CA GLN A 50 18.83 24.88 -3.38
C GLN A 50 19.00 23.48 -2.78
N ILE A 51 20.08 23.28 -2.02
CA ILE A 51 20.32 22.04 -1.30
C ILE A 51 19.48 22.02 -0.02
N GLU A 52 19.42 23.14 0.71
CA GLU A 52 18.58 23.32 1.89
C GLU A 52 17.09 23.17 1.58
N GLU A 53 16.60 23.64 0.44
CA GLU A 53 15.21 23.41 -0.01
C GLU A 53 14.87 21.92 -0.23
N GLN A 54 15.86 21.05 -0.41
CA GLN A 54 15.69 19.61 -0.55
C GLN A 54 15.90 18.84 0.75
N LEU A 55 16.32 19.52 1.82
CA LEU A 55 16.62 18.93 3.10
C LEU A 55 15.56 19.36 4.12
N SER A 56 14.94 18.40 4.80
CA SER A 56 14.10 18.71 5.95
C SER A 56 15.00 19.19 7.10
N LEU A 57 14.71 20.37 7.66
CA LEU A 57 15.44 20.93 8.79
C LEU A 57 15.01 20.34 10.15
N GLY A 58 14.15 19.32 10.13
CA GLY A 58 13.47 18.84 11.32
C GLY A 58 12.38 19.80 11.77
N GLU A 59 11.40 19.24 12.48
CA GLU A 59 10.33 19.99 13.14
C GLU A 59 10.31 19.58 14.60
N ASP A 60 9.78 20.44 15.46
CA ASP A 60 9.62 20.13 16.88
C ASP A 60 8.70 18.91 17.04
N ALA A 61 9.23 17.82 17.61
CA ALA A 61 8.47 16.59 17.81
C ALA A 61 7.25 16.76 18.75
N ASP A 62 7.25 17.82 19.55
CA ASP A 62 6.21 18.16 20.51
C ASP A 62 5.24 19.25 19.98
N LYS A 63 5.32 19.60 18.70
CA LYS A 63 4.40 20.57 18.08
C LYS A 63 2.97 20.03 18.11
N ASP A 64 2.02 20.91 18.45
CA ASP A 64 0.60 20.57 18.40
C ASP A 64 0.20 20.07 17.00
N PRO A 65 -0.69 19.07 16.89
CA PRO A 65 -1.19 18.59 15.61
C PRO A 65 -1.76 19.73 14.75
N GLU A 66 -1.45 19.73 13.46
CA GLU A 66 -1.96 20.73 12.53
C GLU A 66 -3.40 20.43 12.11
N LEU A 67 -4.22 21.47 11.94
CA LEU A 67 -5.60 21.35 11.46
C LEU A 67 -5.69 20.50 10.18
N GLY A 68 -6.59 19.54 10.18
CA GLY A 68 -6.84 18.61 9.07
C GLY A 68 -5.81 17.48 8.94
N LYS A 69 -4.79 17.41 9.79
CA LYS A 69 -3.80 16.32 9.77
C LYS A 69 -4.16 15.20 10.74
N PRO A 70 -3.91 13.93 10.36
CA PRO A 70 -4.04 12.82 11.28
C PRO A 70 -2.90 12.81 12.31
N TYR A 71 -3.18 12.37 13.52
CA TYR A 71 -2.19 12.11 14.58
C TYR A 71 -2.60 10.91 15.42
N THR A 72 -1.64 10.20 16.01
CA THR A 72 -1.91 9.13 16.97
C THR A 72 -2.06 9.73 18.36
N LYS A 73 -3.28 9.71 18.90
CA LYS A 73 -3.60 10.28 20.22
C LYS A 73 -3.06 9.42 21.36
N LYS A 74 -3.13 8.10 21.23
CA LYS A 74 -2.60 7.12 22.18
C LYS A 74 -2.67 5.70 21.60
N GLU A 75 -2.01 4.77 22.28
CA GLU A 75 -2.09 3.33 22.03
C GLU A 75 -2.86 2.63 23.15
N ILE A 76 -3.66 1.63 22.79
CA ILE A 76 -4.44 0.79 23.71
C ILE A 76 -4.23 -0.66 23.30
N GLY A 77 -3.38 -1.38 24.04
CA GLY A 77 -2.97 -2.73 23.66
C GLY A 77 -2.30 -2.72 22.29
N SER A 78 -2.87 -3.45 21.33
CA SER A 78 -2.37 -3.47 19.95
C SER A 78 -3.02 -2.43 19.02
N TRP A 79 -3.88 -1.55 19.53
CA TRP A 79 -4.61 -0.57 18.71
C TRP A 79 -4.07 0.84 18.90
N GLU A 80 -3.85 1.54 17.79
CA GLU A 80 -3.62 2.98 17.79
C GLU A 80 -4.96 3.72 17.71
N MET A 81 -5.15 4.73 18.56
CA MET A 81 -6.23 5.70 18.44
C MET A 81 -5.77 6.85 17.54
N ARG A 82 -6.10 6.77 16.25
CA ARG A 82 -5.74 7.80 15.26
C ARG A 82 -6.86 8.81 15.10
N CYS A 83 -6.58 10.06 15.35
CA CYS A 83 -7.54 11.16 15.26
C CYS A 83 -7.15 12.14 14.15
N ILE A 84 -8.10 12.93 13.67
CA ILE A 84 -7.83 14.04 12.76
C ILE A 84 -8.04 15.33 13.53
N LYS A 85 -7.04 16.21 13.54
CA LYS A 85 -7.17 17.49 14.23
C LYS A 85 -8.22 18.37 13.55
N THR A 86 -9.22 18.82 14.29
CA THR A 86 -10.26 19.73 13.79
C THR A 86 -10.31 21.01 14.63
N GLU A 87 -11.23 21.92 14.27
CA GLU A 87 -11.55 23.11 15.06
C GLU A 87 -12.49 22.78 16.24
N GLU A 88 -12.97 21.52 16.34
CA GLU A 88 -13.85 21.08 17.42
C GLU A 88 -13.07 20.84 18.71
N GLU A 89 -13.77 20.86 19.86
CA GLU A 89 -13.15 20.53 21.15
C GLU A 89 -12.70 19.07 21.22
N VAL A 90 -13.38 18.18 20.49
CA VAL A 90 -13.11 16.73 20.48
C VAL A 90 -12.89 16.26 19.04
N ASP A 91 -11.63 15.96 18.73
CA ASP A 91 -11.25 15.43 17.43
C ASP A 91 -11.89 14.04 17.16
N PRO A 92 -12.37 13.77 15.93
CA PRO A 92 -12.85 12.45 15.55
C PRO A 92 -11.68 11.46 15.46
N CYS A 93 -11.85 10.32 16.12
CA CYS A 93 -10.84 9.26 16.21
C CYS A 93 -11.38 7.93 15.68
N GLN A 94 -10.49 7.18 15.02
CA GLN A 94 -10.68 5.79 14.63
C GLN A 94 -9.65 4.91 15.33
N MET A 95 -10.02 3.65 15.58
CA MET A 95 -9.05 2.63 15.95
C MET A 95 -8.30 2.19 14.71
N TYR A 96 -7.00 1.93 14.83
CA TYR A 96 -6.14 1.49 13.74
C TYR A 96 -5.21 0.35 14.17
N GLN A 97 -4.96 -0.59 13.27
CA GLN A 97 -3.90 -1.59 13.43
C GLN A 97 -3.28 -1.92 12.07
N LEU A 98 -1.95 -1.88 12.00
CA LEU A 98 -1.16 -2.34 10.86
C LEU A 98 -0.87 -3.83 11.05
N LEU A 99 -1.21 -4.63 10.04
CA LEU A 99 -1.04 -6.07 10.03
C LEU A 99 0.19 -6.42 9.21
N ALA A 100 1.07 -7.23 9.80
CA ALA A 100 2.25 -7.75 9.16
C ALA A 100 2.12 -9.24 8.81
N ASP A 101 2.96 -9.72 7.90
CA ASP A 101 3.17 -11.14 7.68
C ASP A 101 4.01 -11.78 8.81
N GLY A 102 4.30 -13.07 8.66
CA GLY A 102 5.11 -13.81 9.64
C GLY A 102 6.57 -13.36 9.74
N GLU A 103 7.04 -12.50 8.82
CA GLU A 103 8.39 -11.95 8.80
C GLU A 103 8.42 -10.48 9.29
N GLY A 104 7.26 -9.92 9.62
CA GLY A 104 7.11 -8.56 10.13
C GLY A 104 6.95 -7.49 9.05
N ALA A 105 6.83 -7.88 7.77
CA ALA A 105 6.58 -6.92 6.70
C ALA A 105 5.10 -6.49 6.69
N PRO A 106 4.78 -5.19 6.58
CA PRO A 106 3.41 -4.71 6.56
C PRO A 106 2.66 -5.19 5.30
N VAL A 107 1.46 -5.75 5.49
CA VAL A 107 0.65 -6.32 4.40
C VAL A 107 -0.72 -5.65 4.29
N ALA A 108 -1.40 -5.44 5.41
CA ALA A 108 -2.75 -4.88 5.40
C ALA A 108 -2.95 -3.96 6.60
N GLU A 109 -3.97 -3.12 6.54
CA GLU A 109 -4.35 -2.27 7.66
C GLU A 109 -5.85 -2.35 7.92
N VAL A 110 -6.22 -2.21 9.18
CA VAL A 110 -7.61 -2.20 9.64
C VAL A 110 -7.86 -0.91 10.39
N SER A 111 -8.89 -0.18 9.99
CA SER A 111 -9.41 0.93 10.75
C SER A 111 -10.87 0.75 11.10
N LEU A 112 -11.31 1.28 12.25
CA LEU A 112 -12.67 1.09 12.77
C LEU A 112 -13.20 2.34 13.46
N PHE A 113 -14.49 2.58 13.29
CA PHE A 113 -15.25 3.65 13.95
C PHE A 113 -16.65 3.17 14.34
N ARG A 114 -17.29 3.82 15.31
CA ARG A 114 -18.68 3.50 15.70
C ARG A 114 -19.67 4.18 14.76
N LEU A 115 -20.80 3.52 14.54
CA LEU A 115 -21.92 4.08 13.79
C LEU A 115 -23.00 4.57 14.76
N PRO A 116 -23.81 5.57 14.36
CA PRO A 116 -25.00 5.96 15.11
C PRO A 116 -25.96 4.79 15.29
N ASP A 117 -26.78 4.85 16.34
CA ASP A 117 -27.82 3.85 16.57
C ASP A 117 -28.93 3.87 15.50
N GLY A 118 -29.66 2.77 15.40
CA GLY A 118 -30.78 2.59 14.46
C GLY A 118 -30.48 1.66 13.30
N GLY A 119 -29.21 1.31 13.07
CA GLY A 119 -28.76 0.31 12.10
C GLY A 119 -28.51 -1.08 12.70
N GLN A 120 -28.42 -2.10 11.84
CA GLN A 120 -27.93 -3.44 12.21
C GLN A 120 -26.42 -3.45 12.51
N ALA A 121 -25.65 -2.59 11.84
CA ALA A 121 -24.23 -2.41 12.11
C ALA A 121 -24.05 -1.37 13.23
N LYS A 122 -23.23 -1.73 14.21
CA LYS A 122 -22.82 -0.87 15.33
C LYS A 122 -21.49 -0.18 15.07
N ALA A 123 -20.70 -0.70 14.13
CA ALA A 123 -19.45 -0.11 13.71
C ALA A 123 -19.18 -0.37 12.23
N GLY A 124 -18.46 0.57 11.63
CA GLY A 124 -17.84 0.42 10.33
C GLY A 124 -16.36 0.08 10.52
N ALA A 125 -15.85 -0.85 9.72
CA ALA A 125 -14.42 -1.06 9.60
C ALA A 125 -13.98 -1.02 8.14
N THR A 126 -12.82 -0.43 7.89
CA THR A 126 -12.15 -0.46 6.60
C THR A 126 -10.94 -1.36 6.70
N VAL A 127 -10.83 -2.31 5.78
CA VAL A 127 -9.60 -3.09 5.60
C VAL A 127 -9.00 -2.73 4.25
N VAL A 128 -7.73 -2.35 4.24
CA VAL A 128 -6.97 -2.14 3.01
C VAL A 128 -5.97 -3.27 2.88
N VAL A 129 -6.02 -3.97 1.76
CA VAL A 129 -5.10 -5.07 1.43
C VAL A 129 -4.35 -4.75 0.13
N PRO A 130 -3.25 -5.46 -0.18
CA PRO A 130 -2.46 -5.18 -1.37
C PRO A 130 -3.25 -5.37 -2.67
N LEU A 131 -2.71 -4.77 -3.73
CA LEU A 131 -3.09 -5.07 -5.10
C LEU A 131 -2.86 -6.56 -5.43
N GLU A 132 -3.38 -6.99 -6.57
CA GLU A 132 -3.34 -8.41 -6.99
C GLU A 132 -4.04 -9.35 -6.00
N THR A 133 -5.01 -8.85 -5.24
CA THR A 133 -5.92 -9.66 -4.43
C THR A 133 -7.07 -10.22 -5.27
N ALA A 134 -7.41 -11.50 -5.09
CA ALA A 134 -8.49 -12.17 -5.79
C ALA A 134 -9.87 -11.68 -5.32
N LEU A 135 -10.48 -10.75 -6.06
CA LEU A 135 -11.77 -10.16 -5.70
C LEU A 135 -12.91 -11.19 -5.51
N PRO A 136 -13.07 -12.20 -6.38
CA PRO A 136 -14.14 -13.20 -6.23
C PRO A 136 -14.02 -14.05 -4.95
N ALA A 137 -12.80 -14.21 -4.41
CA ALA A 137 -12.55 -14.99 -3.21
C ALA A 137 -13.02 -14.27 -1.93
N GLN A 138 -13.15 -12.94 -2.00
CA GLN A 138 -13.52 -12.05 -0.89
C GLN A 138 -12.49 -12.07 0.25
N LEU A 139 -12.55 -11.10 1.15
CA LEU A 139 -11.80 -11.16 2.41
C LEU A 139 -12.55 -12.09 3.36
N THR A 140 -11.85 -13.03 4.00
CA THR A 140 -12.43 -13.86 5.06
C THR A 140 -11.91 -13.43 6.42
N LEU A 141 -12.78 -13.32 7.41
CA LEU A 141 -12.43 -13.00 8.79
C LEU A 141 -12.95 -14.09 9.74
N SER A 142 -12.14 -14.53 10.69
CA SER A 142 -12.57 -15.39 11.80
C SER A 142 -11.96 -14.92 13.12
N VAL A 143 -12.69 -15.04 14.23
CA VAL A 143 -12.20 -14.69 15.58
C VAL A 143 -11.95 -15.99 16.34
N ASP A 144 -10.73 -16.19 16.83
CA ASP A 144 -10.29 -17.36 17.59
C ASP A 144 -10.73 -18.72 16.99
N GLY A 145 -10.69 -18.85 15.65
CA GLY A 145 -11.11 -20.06 14.94
C GLY A 145 -12.63 -20.33 14.94
N GLY A 146 -13.43 -19.36 15.41
CA GLY A 146 -14.88 -19.40 15.34
C GLY A 146 -15.43 -19.27 13.92
N LYS A 147 -16.75 -19.08 13.81
CA LYS A 147 -17.45 -19.00 12.51
C LYS A 147 -16.85 -17.88 11.63
N ALA A 148 -16.28 -18.28 10.51
CA ALA A 148 -15.73 -17.35 9.53
C ALA A 148 -16.84 -16.57 8.80
N ARG A 149 -16.54 -15.32 8.44
CA ARG A 149 -17.40 -14.43 7.68
C ARG A 149 -16.66 -13.88 6.48
N ARG A 150 -17.38 -13.66 5.38
CA ARG A 150 -16.81 -13.15 4.13
C ARG A 150 -17.30 -11.74 3.85
N TYR A 151 -16.40 -10.92 3.34
CA TYR A 151 -16.65 -9.53 3.00
C TYR A 151 -16.15 -9.24 1.59
N PRO A 152 -17.01 -8.76 0.69
CA PRO A 152 -16.58 -8.39 -0.65
C PRO A 152 -15.66 -7.17 -0.60
N TYR A 153 -14.70 -7.14 -1.53
CA TYR A 153 -13.95 -5.93 -1.82
C TYR A 153 -14.88 -4.93 -2.50
N ALA A 154 -14.96 -3.72 -1.95
CA ALA A 154 -15.84 -2.67 -2.45
C ALA A 154 -15.26 -2.02 -3.71
N PHE A 155 -13.95 -1.76 -3.72
CA PHE A 155 -13.20 -1.20 -4.84
C PHE A 155 -11.70 -1.39 -4.62
N CYS A 156 -10.90 -1.13 -5.65
CA CYS A 156 -9.45 -0.99 -5.52
C CYS A 156 -9.00 0.34 -6.14
N ASN A 157 -7.91 0.89 -5.63
CA ASN A 157 -7.22 2.06 -6.17
C ASN A 157 -5.71 1.78 -6.12
N PRO A 158 -4.83 2.71 -6.54
CA PRO A 158 -3.38 2.48 -6.49
C PRO A 158 -2.79 2.20 -5.10
N VAL A 159 -3.49 2.52 -4.01
CA VAL A 159 -3.07 2.21 -2.64
C VAL A 159 -3.34 0.75 -2.30
N GLY A 160 -4.48 0.20 -2.74
CA GLY A 160 -4.86 -1.17 -2.45
C GLY A 160 -6.32 -1.47 -2.74
N CYS A 161 -6.76 -2.66 -2.31
CA CYS A 161 -8.14 -3.10 -2.39
C CYS A 161 -8.83 -2.92 -1.04
N TYR A 162 -10.00 -2.28 -1.06
CA TYR A 162 -10.73 -1.85 0.12
C TYR A 162 -11.90 -2.78 0.40
N VAL A 163 -12.04 -3.17 1.66
CA VAL A 163 -13.24 -3.82 2.20
C VAL A 163 -13.91 -2.83 3.15
N ARG A 164 -15.23 -2.66 3.00
CA ARG A 164 -16.06 -1.90 3.94
C ARG A 164 -16.94 -2.87 4.71
N MET A 165 -16.61 -3.08 5.97
CA MET A 165 -17.28 -4.03 6.85
C MET A 165 -18.33 -3.32 7.70
N GLY A 166 -19.54 -3.87 7.73
CA GLY A 166 -20.50 -3.59 8.80
C GLY A 166 -20.33 -4.63 9.91
N LEU A 167 -20.09 -4.18 11.14
CA LEU A 167 -19.96 -5.03 12.32
C LEU A 167 -21.23 -4.92 13.18
N THR A 168 -21.90 -6.05 13.38
CA THR A 168 -23.10 -6.19 14.21
C THR A 168 -22.75 -6.35 15.69
N ASP A 169 -23.75 -6.30 16.57
CA ASP A 169 -23.57 -6.56 18.01
C ASP A 169 -22.88 -7.90 18.29
N ALA A 170 -23.22 -8.95 17.52
CA ALA A 170 -22.60 -10.26 17.68
C ALA A 170 -21.09 -10.23 17.39
N ASP A 171 -20.67 -9.38 16.47
CA ASP A 171 -19.30 -9.24 16.01
C ASP A 171 -18.47 -8.44 16.98
N ILE A 172 -19.01 -7.31 17.42
CA ILE A 172 -18.42 -6.51 18.49
C ILE A 172 -18.28 -7.37 19.74
N GLY A 173 -19.32 -8.15 20.09
CA GLY A 173 -19.26 -9.08 21.20
C GLY A 173 -18.18 -10.16 21.02
N ALA A 174 -18.01 -10.69 19.80
CA ALA A 174 -16.95 -11.65 19.50
C ALA A 174 -15.55 -11.01 19.62
N PHE A 175 -15.38 -9.79 19.12
CA PHE A 175 -14.10 -9.08 19.17
C PHE A 175 -13.72 -8.72 20.61
N LYS A 176 -14.69 -8.23 21.41
CA LYS A 176 -14.48 -7.89 22.84
C LYS A 176 -14.08 -9.08 23.70
N ARG A 177 -14.52 -10.29 23.36
CA ARG A 177 -14.18 -11.54 24.09
C ARG A 177 -12.97 -12.27 23.51
N GLY A 178 -12.64 -12.00 22.26
CA GLY A 178 -11.63 -12.74 21.52
C GLY A 178 -10.22 -12.29 21.83
N LYS A 179 -9.24 -13.13 21.49
CA LYS A 179 -7.81 -12.79 21.62
C LYS A 179 -7.24 -12.26 20.32
N GLN A 180 -7.62 -12.90 19.20
CA GLN A 180 -7.19 -12.48 17.88
C GLN A 180 -8.24 -12.80 16.83
N ALA A 181 -8.22 -12.04 15.75
CA ALA A 181 -8.89 -12.39 14.51
C ALA A 181 -7.86 -12.75 13.43
N VAL A 182 -8.27 -13.58 12.49
CA VAL A 182 -7.48 -13.95 11.31
C VAL A 182 -8.19 -13.42 10.08
N LEU A 183 -7.48 -12.55 9.34
CA LEU A 183 -7.86 -12.09 8.02
C LEU A 183 -7.19 -13.00 6.99
N THR A 184 -7.99 -13.63 6.15
CA THR A 184 -7.49 -14.47 5.05
C THR A 184 -7.73 -13.76 3.72
N ILE A 185 -6.63 -13.55 2.99
CA ILE A 185 -6.57 -12.97 1.66
C ILE A 185 -6.12 -14.06 0.68
N VAL A 186 -6.68 -14.07 -0.52
CA VAL A 186 -6.29 -14.98 -1.60
C VAL A 186 -5.63 -14.14 -2.69
N PRO A 187 -4.36 -14.38 -3.06
CA PRO A 187 -3.72 -13.70 -4.18
C PRO A 187 -4.38 -14.08 -5.52
N ALA A 188 -4.53 -13.11 -6.42
CA ALA A 188 -5.10 -13.32 -7.76
C ALA A 188 -4.19 -14.17 -8.65
N LEU A 189 -2.87 -14.02 -8.49
CA LEU A 189 -1.87 -14.78 -9.25
C LEU A 189 -1.60 -16.17 -8.68
N ALA A 190 -2.04 -16.44 -7.45
CA ALA A 190 -1.87 -17.73 -6.77
C ALA A 190 -3.17 -18.13 -6.03
N PRO A 191 -4.24 -18.49 -6.77
CA PRO A 191 -5.58 -18.70 -6.21
C PRO A 191 -5.70 -19.94 -5.30
N ASP A 192 -4.70 -20.81 -5.31
CA ASP A 192 -4.55 -21.96 -4.42
C ASP A 192 -3.89 -21.60 -3.08
N GLN A 193 -3.28 -20.42 -2.99
CA GLN A 193 -2.59 -19.92 -1.80
C GLN A 193 -3.49 -19.03 -0.94
N LYS A 194 -3.17 -18.97 0.36
CA LYS A 194 -3.85 -18.12 1.34
C LYS A 194 -2.82 -17.38 2.18
N VAL A 195 -3.00 -16.06 2.27
CA VAL A 195 -2.27 -15.21 3.19
C VAL A 195 -3.14 -15.00 4.42
N ASN A 196 -2.68 -15.44 5.58
CA ASN A 196 -3.38 -15.28 6.85
C ASN A 196 -2.67 -14.23 7.70
N LEU A 197 -3.36 -13.13 7.98
CA LEU A 197 -2.85 -12.03 8.80
C LEU A 197 -3.56 -12.03 10.15
N THR A 198 -2.78 -11.86 11.22
CA THR A 198 -3.31 -11.84 12.58
C THR A 198 -3.64 -10.41 12.99
N LEU A 199 -4.92 -10.14 13.22
CA LEU A 199 -5.40 -8.92 13.88
C LEU A 199 -5.49 -9.18 15.38
N SER A 200 -4.65 -8.52 16.18
CA SER A 200 -4.72 -8.61 17.63
C SER A 200 -6.00 -7.93 18.14
N LEU A 201 -6.69 -8.59 19.06
CA LEU A 201 -7.85 -8.02 19.76
C LEU A 201 -7.48 -7.50 21.15
N ASP A 202 -6.19 -7.55 21.51
CA ASP A 202 -5.71 -6.93 22.74
C ASP A 202 -5.94 -5.41 22.71
N GLY A 203 -6.60 -4.89 23.74
CA GLY A 203 -7.04 -3.50 23.81
C GLY A 203 -8.32 -3.17 23.04
N PHE A 204 -8.92 -4.11 22.30
CA PHE A 204 -10.10 -3.83 21.45
C PHE A 204 -11.27 -3.26 22.25
N THR A 205 -11.61 -3.86 23.39
CA THR A 205 -12.76 -3.41 24.20
C THR A 205 -12.60 -1.98 24.66
N ALA A 206 -11.44 -1.63 25.22
CA ALA A 206 -11.16 -0.28 25.70
C ALA A 206 -11.11 0.73 24.55
N GLY A 207 -10.46 0.38 23.42
CA GLY A 207 -10.45 1.25 22.24
C GLY A 207 -11.84 1.47 21.65
N TYR A 208 -12.67 0.42 21.58
CA TYR A 208 -14.01 0.51 21.02
C TYR A 208 -14.94 1.39 21.84
N ASP A 209 -14.76 1.41 23.16
CA ASP A 209 -15.57 2.25 24.05
C ASP A 209 -15.19 3.73 23.93
N GLU A 210 -13.98 4.04 23.46
CA GLU A 210 -13.48 5.40 23.26
C GLU A 210 -13.57 5.93 21.82
N VAL A 211 -13.60 5.06 20.81
CA VAL A 211 -13.60 5.47 19.40
C VAL A 211 -14.80 6.33 19.05
N SER A 212 -14.62 7.29 18.15
CA SER A 212 -15.69 8.23 17.80
C SER A 212 -16.85 7.53 17.09
N VAL A 213 -18.03 8.10 17.25
CA VAL A 213 -19.21 7.82 16.43
C VAL A 213 -19.14 8.76 15.24
N ILE A 214 -19.12 8.21 14.02
CA ILE A 214 -19.09 9.02 12.79
C ILE A 214 -20.48 9.04 12.18
N GLU A 215 -21.07 10.23 12.15
CA GLU A 215 -22.26 10.53 11.35
C GLU A 215 -21.80 10.75 9.90
N GLN A 216 -22.32 9.94 8.98
CA GLN A 216 -22.08 10.12 7.53
C GLN A 216 -23.06 11.11 6.93
#